data_AF-A0A095A3M4-F1
#
_entry.id   AF-A0A095A3M4-F1
#
_cell.length_a   1.000
_cell.length_b   1.000
_cell.length_c   1.000
_cell.angle_alpha   90.00
_cell.angle_beta   90.00
_cell.angle_gamma   90.00
#
_symmetry.space_group_name_H-M   'P 1'
#
loop_
_entity.id
_entity.type
_entity.pdbx_description
1 polymer ?
#
loop_
_entity_poly.entity_id
_entity_poly.type
_entity_poly.pdbx_seq_one_letter_code
_entity_poly.pdbx_strand_id
1 'polypeptide(L)'
;MDLISQVLNGKLIVQLTNFLSKVNEHIEKCQVCETHIPSYCVVCNEGPTRPYHMKMAFCNRCNKSCHRSCLSVPLPICLKDTPFYVEIIRTYGLSELGFDWNEAEDEWIEVLYPSLCVLCKQCGLH
;
A
#
# COMPACT_ATOMS: atom_id res chain seq x y z
N MET A 1 10.16 -10.96 24.91
CA MET A 1 8.73 -10.67 24.62
C MET A 1 8.57 -10.94 23.14
N ASP A 2 7.76 -11.93 22.76
CA ASP A 2 7.58 -12.32 21.36
C ASP A 2 6.76 -11.28 20.57
N LEU A 3 6.73 -11.43 19.24
CA LEU A 3 6.05 -10.50 18.34
C LEU A 3 4.54 -10.43 18.62
N ILE A 4 3.89 -11.56 18.87
CA ILE A 4 2.44 -11.63 19.10
C ILE A 4 2.09 -10.84 20.36
N SER A 5 2.84 -11.04 21.44
CA SER A 5 2.69 -10.25 22.66
C SER A 5 2.81 -8.74 22.41
N GLN A 6 3.77 -8.32 21.56
CA GLN A 6 3.97 -6.90 21.22
C GLN A 6 2.87 -6.31 20.33
N VAL A 7 2.25 -7.13 19.48
CA VAL A 7 1.06 -6.74 18.71
C VAL A 7 -0.12 -6.54 19.66
N LEU A 8 -0.42 -7.56 20.48
CA LEU A 8 -1.60 -7.58 21.35
C LEU A 8 -1.59 -6.48 22.40
N ASN A 9 -0.42 -6.11 22.92
CA ASN A 9 -0.30 -5.05 23.91
C ASN A 9 -0.06 -3.65 23.30
N GLY A 10 -0.14 -3.51 21.97
CA GLY A 10 0.01 -2.24 21.26
C GLY A 10 1.44 -1.67 21.24
N LYS A 11 2.44 -2.38 21.79
CA LYS A 11 3.82 -1.91 21.78
C LYS A 11 4.39 -1.78 20.36
N LEU A 12 4.05 -2.73 19.49
CA LEU A 12 4.54 -2.73 18.11
C LEU A 12 4.07 -1.49 17.34
N ILE A 13 2.79 -1.11 17.45
CA ILE A 13 2.26 0.05 16.73
C ILE A 13 2.90 1.36 17.23
N VAL A 14 3.18 1.47 18.53
CA VAL A 14 3.91 2.62 19.09
C VAL A 14 5.33 2.69 18.53
N GLN A 15 6.04 1.56 18.48
CA GLN A 15 7.39 1.50 17.92
C GLN A 15 7.43 1.85 16.43
N LEU A 16 6.49 1.33 15.63
CA LEU A 16 6.38 1.63 14.21
C LEU A 16 6.05 3.11 13.97
N THR A 17 5.12 3.68 14.74
CA THR A 17 4.76 5.10 14.66
C THR A 17 5.96 5.98 14.98
N ASN A 18 6.72 5.66 16.02
CA ASN A 18 7.93 6.39 16.40
C ASN A 18 9.01 6.30 15.32
N PHE A 19 9.17 5.12 14.71
CA PHE A 19 10.10 4.94 13.60
C PHE A 19 9.70 5.78 12.39
N LEU A 20 8.42 5.72 11.97
CA LEU A 20 7.90 6.50 10.85
C LEU A 20 8.08 8.00 11.06
N SER A 21 7.85 8.50 12.28
CA SER A 21 8.09 9.91 12.63
C SER A 21 9.54 10.34 12.37
N LYS A 22 10.52 9.54 12.81
CA LYS A 22 11.94 9.82 12.57
C LYS A 22 12.31 9.75 11.08
N VAL A 23 11.71 8.82 10.34
CA VAL A 23 11.91 8.72 8.88
C VAL A 23 11.38 9.98 8.19
N ASN A 24 10.21 10.48 8.57
CA ASN A 24 9.67 11.72 8.00
C ASN A 24 10.53 12.93 8.29
N GLU A 25 10.97 13.08 9.54
CA GLU A 25 11.87 14.16 9.93
C GLU A 25 13.16 14.15 9.07
N HIS A 26 13.69 12.96 8.75
CA HIS A 26 14.82 12.83 7.86
C HIS A 26 14.48 13.24 6.42
N ILE A 27 13.36 12.75 5.87
CA ILE A 27 12.93 13.05 4.49
C ILE A 27 12.78 14.56 4.31
N GLU A 28 12.13 15.25 5.25
CA GLU A 28 11.92 16.71 5.20
C GLU A 28 13.23 17.51 5.24
N LYS A 29 14.27 16.97 5.88
CA LYS A 29 15.59 17.63 5.99
C LYS A 29 16.55 17.24 4.87
N CYS A 30 16.32 16.13 4.18
CA CYS A 30 17.20 15.58 3.16
C CYS A 30 16.65 15.82 1.76
N GLN A 31 17.27 16.76 1.02
CA GLN A 31 16.86 17.11 -0.35
C GLN A 31 16.84 15.90 -1.29
N VAL A 32 17.78 14.95 -1.13
CA VAL A 32 17.78 13.72 -1.93
C VAL A 32 16.55 12.88 -1.61
N CYS A 33 16.23 12.65 -0.34
CA CYS A 33 15.09 11.81 0.04
C CYS A 33 13.74 12.43 -0.34
N GLU A 34 13.55 13.74 -0.18
CA GLU A 34 12.28 14.40 -0.56
C GLU A 34 12.00 14.29 -2.07
N THR A 35 13.04 14.24 -2.92
CA THR A 35 12.84 14.00 -4.38
C THR A 35 12.38 12.58 -4.70
N HIS A 36 12.76 11.59 -3.88
CA HIS A 36 12.38 10.20 -4.07
C HIS A 36 11.02 9.88 -3.44
N ILE A 37 10.70 10.51 -2.30
CA ILE A 37 9.47 10.30 -1.53
C ILE A 37 8.77 11.65 -1.32
N PRO A 38 8.26 12.29 -2.39
CA PRO A 38 7.64 13.60 -2.29
C PRO A 38 6.41 13.58 -1.41
N SER A 39 6.11 14.72 -0.80
CA SER A 39 4.91 14.97 0.01
C SER A 39 3.61 15.11 -0.81
N TYR A 40 3.68 14.98 -2.13
CA TYR A 40 2.57 15.16 -3.06
C TYR A 40 2.38 13.95 -3.97
N CYS A 41 1.14 13.79 -4.44
CA CYS A 41 0.75 12.71 -5.34
C CYS A 41 1.43 12.89 -6.69
N VAL A 42 2.08 11.83 -7.21
CA VAL A 42 2.74 11.90 -8.53
C VAL A 42 1.76 12.21 -9.68
N VAL A 43 0.47 11.92 -9.52
CA VAL A 43 -0.54 12.06 -10.59
C VAL A 43 -1.22 13.43 -10.56
N CYS A 44 -1.70 13.88 -9.40
CA CYS A 44 -2.49 15.10 -9.29
C CYS A 44 -1.72 16.28 -8.69
N ASN A 45 -0.48 16.08 -8.24
CA ASN A 45 0.36 17.09 -7.58
C ASN A 45 -0.21 17.69 -6.29
N GLU A 46 -1.27 17.11 -5.75
CA GLU A 46 -1.87 17.49 -4.46
C GLU A 46 -1.28 16.67 -3.31
N GLY A 47 -1.21 17.26 -2.12
CA GLY A 47 -0.70 16.62 -0.90
C GLY A 47 -1.64 16.80 0.31
N PRO A 48 -1.30 16.18 1.46
CA PRO A 48 -0.11 15.37 1.69
C PRO A 48 -0.29 13.89 1.33
N THR A 49 0.61 13.35 0.50
CA THR A 49 0.68 11.90 0.23
C THR A 49 2.00 11.35 0.75
N ARG A 50 1.93 10.51 1.77
CA ARG A 50 3.08 9.71 2.20
C ARG A 50 2.73 8.23 2.04
N PRO A 51 3.70 7.35 1.75
CA PRO A 51 3.41 5.93 1.45
C PRO A 51 2.67 5.19 2.56
N TYR A 52 2.84 5.61 3.82
CA TYR A 52 2.18 5.02 4.99
C TYR A 52 0.82 5.64 5.34
N HIS A 53 0.34 6.66 4.59
CA HIS A 53 -1.01 7.19 4.79
C HIS A 53 -2.04 6.18 4.26
N MET A 54 -3.05 5.84 5.06
CA MET A 54 -4.02 4.77 4.75
C MET A 54 -4.75 4.93 3.40
N LYS A 55 -4.93 6.17 2.93
CA LYS A 55 -5.60 6.50 1.65
C LYS A 55 -4.63 6.68 0.47
N MET A 56 -3.38 6.27 0.63
CA MET A 56 -2.35 6.31 -0.40
C MET A 56 -1.95 4.91 -0.82
N ALA A 57 -1.40 4.82 -2.02
CA ALA A 57 -0.77 3.62 -2.53
C ALA A 57 0.56 3.99 -3.19
N PHE A 58 1.41 2.98 -3.40
CA PHE A 58 2.73 3.14 -4.01
C PHE A 58 2.72 2.51 -5.39
N CYS A 59 3.10 3.28 -6.42
CA CYS A 59 3.16 2.71 -7.75
C CYS A 59 4.38 1.79 -7.90
N ASN A 60 4.16 0.54 -8.30
CA ASN A 60 5.23 -0.45 -8.49
C ASN A 60 6.20 -0.14 -9.65
N ARG A 61 5.81 0.76 -10.57
CA ARG A 61 6.62 1.15 -11.73
C ARG A 61 7.46 2.38 -11.46
N CYS A 62 6.86 3.48 -11.01
CA CYS A 62 7.58 4.72 -10.77
C CYS A 62 8.07 4.89 -9.33
N ASN A 63 7.72 3.96 -8.43
CA ASN A 63 8.11 3.97 -7.02
C ASN A 63 7.76 5.29 -6.32
N LYS A 64 6.58 5.83 -6.62
CA LYS A 64 6.07 7.07 -6.02
C LYS A 64 4.67 6.87 -5.42
N SER A 65 4.39 7.63 -4.38
CA SER A 65 3.10 7.72 -3.71
C SER A 65 2.03 8.33 -4.63
N CYS A 66 0.81 7.82 -4.55
CA CYS A 66 -0.35 8.39 -5.20
C CYS A 66 -1.64 8.13 -4.41
N HIS A 67 -2.63 9.00 -4.59
CA HIS A 67 -3.97 8.78 -4.03
C HIS A 67 -4.59 7.50 -4.61
N ARG A 68 -5.41 6.80 -3.81
CA ARG A 68 -6.20 5.65 -4.30
C ARG A 68 -7.07 6.00 -5.53
N SER A 69 -7.58 7.23 -5.62
CA SER A 69 -8.34 7.73 -6.79
C SER A 69 -7.49 8.05 -8.03
N CYS A 70 -6.17 8.13 -7.84
CA CYS A 70 -5.18 8.36 -8.89
C CYS A 70 -4.57 7.06 -9.43
N LEU A 71 -5.09 5.91 -9.01
CA LEU A 71 -4.69 4.60 -9.52
C LEU A 71 -5.33 4.33 -10.89
N SER A 72 -4.60 3.60 -11.74
CA SER A 72 -5.13 3.13 -13.02
C SER A 72 -6.34 2.22 -12.82
N VAL A 73 -6.30 1.39 -11.78
CA VAL A 73 -7.44 0.61 -11.31
C VAL A 73 -7.86 1.20 -9.95
N PRO A 74 -9.04 1.82 -9.84
CA PRO A 74 -9.49 2.42 -8.59
C PRO A 74 -9.78 1.33 -7.54
N LEU A 75 -9.43 1.60 -6.28
CA LEU A 75 -9.81 0.78 -5.13
C LEU A 75 -11.22 1.17 -4.62
N PRO A 76 -12.02 0.23 -4.06
CA PRO A 76 -11.71 -1.19 -3.85
C PRO A 76 -11.60 -1.99 -5.15
N ILE A 77 -10.75 -3.01 -5.13
CA ILE A 77 -10.55 -3.92 -6.27
C ILE A 77 -11.00 -5.30 -5.83
N CYS A 78 -11.92 -5.89 -6.57
CA CYS A 78 -12.17 -7.32 -6.44
C CYS A 78 -10.96 -8.06 -7.02
N LEU A 79 -10.28 -8.88 -6.21
CA LEU A 79 -9.13 -9.66 -6.71
C LEU A 79 -9.50 -10.52 -7.92
N LYS A 80 -10.74 -11.02 -7.98
CA LYS A 80 -11.27 -11.82 -9.10
C LYS A 80 -11.23 -11.05 -10.43
N ASP A 81 -11.30 -9.73 -10.37
CA ASP A 81 -11.30 -8.85 -11.54
C ASP A 81 -9.88 -8.41 -11.94
N THR A 82 -8.85 -8.84 -11.19
CA THR A 82 -7.45 -8.53 -11.51
C THR A 82 -6.85 -9.56 -12.47
N PRO A 83 -6.01 -9.14 -13.44
CA PRO A 83 -5.35 -10.07 -14.35
C PRO A 83 -4.36 -11.01 -13.65
N PHE A 84 -3.95 -10.68 -12.41
CA PHE A 84 -3.02 -11.46 -11.60
C PHE A 84 -3.71 -12.41 -10.61
N TYR A 85 -5.06 -12.50 -10.61
CA TYR A 85 -5.82 -13.29 -9.64
C TYR A 85 -5.29 -14.72 -9.49
N VAL A 86 -5.13 -15.43 -10.60
CA VAL A 86 -4.68 -16.83 -10.63
C VAL A 86 -3.26 -16.97 -10.07
N GLU A 87 -2.38 -16.02 -10.36
CA GLU A 87 -1.00 -16.03 -9.90
C GLU A 87 -0.90 -15.73 -8.40
N ILE A 88 -1.68 -14.77 -7.91
CA ILE A 88 -1.79 -14.43 -6.49
C ILE A 88 -2.30 -15.65 -5.71
N ILE A 89 -3.40 -16.25 -6.16
CA ILE A 89 -3.96 -17.44 -5.52
C ILE A 89 -2.95 -18.59 -5.44
N ARG A 90 -2.21 -18.83 -6.54
CA ARG A 90 -1.18 -19.89 -6.60
C ARG A 90 0.01 -19.58 -5.69
N THR A 91 0.50 -18.34 -5.70
CA THR A 91 1.70 -17.93 -4.95
C THR A 91 1.47 -18.02 -3.44
N TYR A 92 0.27 -17.67 -2.99
CA TYR A 92 -0.08 -17.65 -1.57
C TYR A 92 -0.88 -18.87 -1.12
N GLY A 93 -1.07 -19.88 -1.99
CA GLY A 93 -1.74 -21.14 -1.65
C GLY A 93 -3.22 -20.96 -1.28
N LEU A 94 -3.89 -19.95 -1.83
CA LEU A 94 -5.23 -19.53 -1.42
C LEU A 94 -6.36 -20.39 -2.04
N SER A 95 -6.05 -21.34 -2.91
CA SER A 95 -7.04 -22.13 -3.67
C SER A 95 -7.51 -23.43 -3.01
N GLU A 96 -6.83 -23.95 -1.99
CA GLU A 96 -7.11 -25.31 -1.50
C GLU A 96 -8.19 -25.39 -0.41
N LEU A 97 -8.64 -24.27 0.13
CA LEU A 97 -9.74 -24.22 1.07
C LEU A 97 -10.89 -23.55 0.33
N GLY A 98 -12.03 -24.22 0.16
CA GLY A 98 -13.25 -23.68 -0.46
C GLY A 98 -13.84 -22.51 0.35
N PHE A 99 -13.07 -21.44 0.49
CA PHE A 99 -13.38 -20.23 1.22
C PHE A 99 -14.36 -19.42 0.39
N ASP A 100 -15.57 -19.34 0.89
CA ASP A 100 -16.54 -18.33 0.51
C ASP A 100 -15.99 -16.98 0.99
N TRP A 101 -15.30 -16.28 0.09
CA TRP A 101 -14.70 -14.97 0.37
C TRP A 101 -15.81 -14.00 0.78
N ASN A 102 -15.87 -13.67 2.07
CA ASN A 102 -16.82 -12.71 2.62
C ASN A 102 -16.24 -11.29 2.58
N GLU A 103 -17.10 -10.26 2.59
CA GLU A 103 -16.73 -8.82 2.55
C GLU A 103 -15.60 -8.41 3.52
N ALA A 104 -15.41 -9.11 4.63
CA ALA A 104 -14.34 -8.84 5.60
C ALA A 104 -12.93 -9.20 5.09
N GLU A 105 -12.80 -10.09 4.09
CA GLU A 105 -11.53 -10.47 3.49
C GLU A 105 -11.14 -9.54 2.31
N ASP A 106 -12.13 -8.87 1.70
CA ASP A 106 -11.90 -7.78 0.73
C ASP A 106 -11.19 -6.57 1.37
N GLU A 107 -11.34 -6.34 2.69
CA GLU A 107 -10.58 -5.31 3.42
C GLU A 107 -9.07 -5.60 3.45
N TRP A 108 -8.67 -6.86 3.62
CA TRP A 108 -7.23 -7.22 3.60
C TRP A 108 -6.65 -7.16 2.19
N ILE A 109 -7.48 -7.42 1.18
CA ILE A 109 -7.12 -7.22 -0.22
C ILE A 109 -6.85 -5.74 -0.49
N GLU A 110 -7.66 -4.82 0.04
CA GLU A 110 -7.35 -3.38 -0.06
C GLU A 110 -6.02 -3.00 0.60
N VAL A 111 -5.60 -3.73 1.64
CA VAL A 111 -4.33 -3.53 2.34
C VAL A 111 -3.15 -4.11 1.54
N LEU A 112 -3.33 -5.29 0.95
CA LEU A 112 -2.27 -6.01 0.23
C LEU A 112 -2.12 -5.56 -1.23
N TYR A 113 -3.21 -5.17 -1.90
CA TYR A 113 -3.19 -4.75 -3.30
C TYR A 113 -2.20 -3.60 -3.58
N PRO A 114 -2.14 -2.52 -2.75
CA PRO A 114 -1.06 -1.53 -2.73
C PRO A 114 0.35 -2.08 -2.79
N SER A 115 0.58 -3.23 -2.16
CA SER A 115 1.89 -3.89 -2.07
C SER A 115 2.15 -4.88 -3.23
N LEU A 116 1.10 -5.30 -3.94
CA LEU A 116 1.20 -6.37 -4.94
C LEU A 116 1.47 -5.84 -6.35
N CYS A 117 0.65 -4.91 -6.88
CA CYS A 117 0.71 -4.57 -8.32
C CYS A 117 0.14 -3.18 -8.69
N VAL A 118 0.16 -2.20 -7.79
CA VAL A 118 -0.50 -0.91 -8.09
C VAL A 118 0.23 -0.10 -9.14
N LEU A 119 -0.50 0.33 -10.17
CA LEU A 119 -0.07 1.32 -11.14
C LEU A 119 -0.83 2.63 -10.91
N CYS A 120 -0.10 3.75 -10.89
CA CYS A 120 -0.71 5.07 -10.96
C CYS A 120 -1.21 5.33 -12.40
N LYS A 121 -2.18 6.22 -12.57
CA LYS A 121 -2.75 6.57 -13.90
C LYS A 121 -1.69 6.93 -14.94
N GLN A 122 -0.61 7.61 -14.54
CA GLN A 122 0.49 7.94 -15.46
C GLN A 122 1.23 6.69 -15.97
N CYS A 123 1.37 5.66 -15.14
CA CYS A 123 2.12 4.44 -15.45
C CYS A 123 1.29 3.37 -16.16
N GLY A 124 -0.02 3.35 -15.97
CA GLY A 124 -0.91 2.30 -16.53
C GLY A 124 -1.77 2.73 -17.73
N LEU A 125 -1.51 3.89 -18.35
CA LEU A 125 -2.19 4.34 -19.59
C LEU A 125 -1.58 3.72 -20.87
N HIS A 126 -1.06 2.50 -20.82
CA HIS A 126 -0.43 1.82 -21.95
C HIS A 126 -1.15 0.53 -22.31
#